data_AF-A0AAE2Y694-F1
#
_entry.id   AF-A0AAE2Y694-F1
#
_cell.length_a   1.000
_cell.length_b   1.000
_cell.length_c   1.000
_cell.angle_alpha   90.00
_cell.angle_beta   90.00
_cell.angle_gamma   90.00
#
_symmetry.space_group_name_H-M   'P 1'
#
loop_
_entity.id
_entity.type
_entity.pdbx_description
1 polymer ?
#
loop_
_entity_poly.entity_id
_entity_poly.type
_entity_poly.pdbx_seq_one_letter_code
_entity_poly.pdbx_strand_id
1 'polypeptide(L)' 'MKLADWARKHGIDYKTAYRLYRSGKFPRPTEQLPTGTILVHETPATTKNTALYARVSSADQKSDLERQMQRLRDYAAAHG' A
#
# COMPACT_ATOMS: atom_id res chain seq x y z
N MET A 1 -4.70 -13.92 2.50
CA MET A 1 -4.73 -14.46 1.12
C MET A 1 -4.02 -15.81 1.07
N LYS A 2 -4.27 -16.69 0.08
CA LYS A 2 -3.54 -17.97 -0.01
C LYS A 2 -2.08 -17.71 -0.40
N LEU A 3 -1.17 -18.61 0.00
CA LEU A 3 0.25 -18.54 -0.35
C LEU A 3 0.48 -18.44 -1.87
N ALA A 4 -0.32 -19.16 -2.67
CA ALA A 4 -0.26 -19.11 -4.13
C ALA A 4 -0.63 -17.72 -4.69
N ASP A 5 -1.65 -17.07 -4.11
CA ASP A 5 -2.06 -15.73 -4.54
C ASP A 5 -1.01 -14.69 -4.14
N TRP A 6 -0.44 -14.83 -2.95
CA TRP A 6 0.65 -13.96 -2.49
C TRP A 6 1.89 -14.08 -3.38
N ALA A 7 2.26 -15.31 -3.75
CA ALA A 7 3.39 -15.59 -4.64
C ALA A 7 3.19 -14.91 -6.00
N ARG A 8 1.99 -15.06 -6.60
CA ARG A 8 1.63 -14.41 -7.87
C ARG A 8 1.70 -12.89 -7.78
N LYS A 9 1.18 -12.29 -6.69
CA LYS A 9 1.21 -10.84 -6.48
C LYS A 9 2.62 -10.28 -6.34
N HIS A 10 3.54 -11.06 -5.76
CA HIS A 10 4.94 -10.67 -5.55
C HIS A 10 5.87 -11.13 -6.70
N GLY A 11 5.30 -11.69 -7.77
CA GLY A 11 6.08 -12.11 -8.94
C GLY A 11 7.01 -13.29 -8.71
N ILE A 12 6.74 -14.13 -7.70
CA ILE A 12 7.54 -15.33 -7.41
C ILE A 12 6.73 -16.61 -7.64
N ASP A 13 7.44 -17.69 -7.96
CA ASP A 13 6.81 -19.01 -8.09
C ASP A 13 6.29 -19.53 -6.74
N TYR A 14 5.21 -20.31 -6.80
CA TYR A 14 4.61 -20.94 -5.62
C TYR A 14 5.61 -21.84 -4.88
N LYS A 15 6.47 -22.59 -5.60
CA LYS A 15 7.46 -23.46 -4.95
C LYS A 15 8.47 -22.64 -4.16
N THR A 16 8.85 -21.46 -4.64
CA THR A 16 9.75 -20.53 -3.93
C THR A 16 9.08 -20.03 -2.64
N ALA A 17 7.82 -19.59 -2.72
CA ALA A 17 7.05 -19.17 -1.55
C ALA A 17 6.92 -20.30 -0.52
N TYR A 18 6.65 -21.53 -0.97
CA TYR A 18 6.53 -22.70 -0.10
C TYR A 18 7.85 -23.09 0.57
N ARG A 19 8.99 -22.99 -0.13
CA ARG A 19 10.32 -23.20 0.46
C ARG A 19 10.65 -22.17 1.53
N LEU A 20 10.27 -20.90 1.32
CA LEU A 20 10.44 -19.84 2.30
C LEU A 20 9.59 -20.10 3.56
N TYR A 21 8.33 -20.51 3.38
CA TYR A 21 7.45 -20.92 4.47
C TYR A 21 8.06 -22.08 5.26
N ARG A 22 8.46 -23.15 4.59
CA ARG A 22 9.01 -24.36 5.23
C ARG A 22 10.36 -24.14 5.92
N SER A 23 11.12 -23.14 5.48
CA SER A 23 12.38 -22.74 6.12
C SER A 23 12.21 -21.74 7.27
N GLY A 24 10.96 -21.30 7.55
CA GLY A 24 10.68 -20.29 8.58
C GLY A 24 11.16 -18.89 8.23
N LYS A 25 11.61 -18.66 6.98
CA LYS A 25 12.14 -17.37 6.49
C LYS A 25 11.10 -16.55 5.74
N PHE A 26 9.81 -16.84 5.95
CA PHE A 26 8.76 -16.16 5.23
C PHE A 26 8.60 -14.71 5.74
N PRO A 27 8.54 -13.71 4.85
CA PRO A 27 8.61 -12.29 5.24
C PRO A 27 7.32 -11.74 5.87
N ARG A 28 6.27 -12.56 6.01
CA ARG A 28 4.95 -12.16 6.51
C ARG A 28 4.42 -13.18 7.52
N PRO A 29 3.51 -12.78 8.43
CA PRO A 29 2.80 -13.74 9.27
C PRO A 29 2.00 -14.72 8.41
N THR A 30 2.16 -16.00 8.70
CA THR A 30 1.50 -17.10 8.00
C THR A 30 0.82 -18.03 8.98
N GLU A 31 -0.32 -18.58 8.59
CA GLU A 31 -1.06 -19.57 9.35
C GLU A 31 -1.37 -20.76 8.43
N GLN A 32 -1.16 -21.97 8.92
CA GLN A 32 -1.54 -23.18 8.20
C GLN A 32 -2.81 -23.75 8.81
N LEU A 33 -3.86 -23.83 8.00
CA LEU A 33 -5.12 -24.46 8.38
C LEU A 33 -4.93 -25.97 8.56
N PRO A 34 -5.80 -26.64 9.34
CA PRO A 34 -5.81 -28.10 9.48
C PRO A 34 -5.93 -28.85 8.14
N THR A 35 -6.49 -28.21 7.12
CA THR A 35 -6.60 -28.73 5.75
C THR A 35 -5.31 -28.64 4.94
N GLY A 36 -4.23 -28.08 5.50
CA GLY A 36 -2.94 -27.89 4.85
C GLY A 36 -2.82 -26.61 4.03
N THR A 37 -3.87 -25.78 3.97
CA THR A 37 -3.84 -24.49 3.25
C THR A 37 -3.05 -23.46 4.04
N ILE A 38 -2.07 -22.82 3.40
CA ILE A 38 -1.25 -21.76 4.00
C ILE A 38 -1.86 -20.39 3.66
N LEU A 39 -2.24 -19.65 4.71
CA LEU A 39 -2.78 -18.30 4.65
C LEU A 39 -1.69 -17.28 5.00
N VAL A 40 -1.45 -16.35 4.09
CA VAL A 40 -0.58 -15.19 4.30
C VAL A 40 -1.42 -14.01 4.76
N HIS A 41 -1.05 -13.44 5.90
CA HIS A 41 -1.64 -12.24 6.44
C HIS A 41 -0.89 -11.03 5.86
N GLU A 42 -1.53 -10.30 4.95
CA GLU A 42 -1.02 -9.01 4.55
C GLU A 42 -1.42 -7.98 5.59
N THR A 43 -0.47 -7.21 6.09
CA THR A 43 -0.80 -5.94 6.73
C THR A 43 -1.51 -5.10 5.67
N PRO A 44 -2.70 -4.55 5.93
CA PRO A 44 -3.31 -3.63 4.99
C PRO A 44 -2.28 -2.54 4.71
N ALA A 45 -1.92 -2.38 3.43
CA ALA A 45 -1.12 -1.23 3.03
C ALA A 45 -1.90 -0.01 3.54
N THR A 46 -1.34 0.71 4.51
CA THR A 46 -1.93 1.94 4.98
C THR A 46 -1.64 2.99 3.92
N THR A 47 -2.24 2.84 2.74
CA THR A 47 -2.30 3.87 1.71
C THR A 47 -3.36 4.87 2.14
N LYS A 48 -3.14 5.52 3.29
CA LYS A 48 -3.92 6.68 3.72
C LYS A 48 -3.12 7.98 3.57
N ASN A 49 -1.99 7.94 2.88
CA ASN A 49 -1.19 9.13 2.63
C ASN A 49 -1.60 9.71 1.27
N THR A 50 -2.54 10.65 1.32
CA THR A 50 -2.92 11.47 0.17
C THR A 50 -2.06 12.73 0.17
N ALA A 51 -1.46 13.07 -0.97
CA ALA A 51 -0.69 14.29 -1.14
C ALA A 51 -1.52 15.35 -1.87
N LEU A 52 -1.43 16.60 -1.42
CA LEU A 52 -1.98 17.76 -2.12
C LEU A 52 -0.84 18.48 -2.84
N TYR A 53 -1.05 18.82 -4.11
CA TYR A 53 -0.08 19.52 -4.94
C TYR A 53 -0.74 20.69 -5.67
N ALA A 54 -0.05 21.82 -5.69
CA ALA A 54 -0.44 23.00 -6.46
C ALA A 54 0.81 23.62 -7.10
N ARG A 55 0.62 24.35 -8.21
CA ARG A 55 1.68 25.07 -8.91
C ARG A 55 1.15 26.35 -9.55
N VAL A 56 2.04 27.33 -9.72
CA VAL A 56 1.79 28.57 -10.44
C VAL A 56 2.80 28.74 -11.56
N SER A 57 2.42 29.39 -12.65
CA SER A 57 3.27 29.57 -13.83
C SER A 57 4.26 30.73 -13.69
N SER A 58 4.01 31.68 -12.78
CA SER A 58 4.91 32.79 -12.46
C SER A 58 5.26 32.83 -10.97
N ALA A 59 6.49 33.23 -10.67
CA ALA A 59 6.95 33.46 -9.29
C ALA A 59 6.17 34.58 -8.58
N ASP A 60 5.67 35.56 -9.34
CA ASP A 60 4.89 36.69 -8.80
C ASP A 60 3.51 36.25 -8.26
N GLN A 61 3.06 35.05 -8.60
CA GLN A 61 1.77 34.47 -8.19
C GLN A 61 1.89 33.57 -6.96
N LYS A 62 2.93 33.75 -6.13
CA LYS A 62 3.17 32.90 -4.96
C LYS A 62 2.01 32.94 -3.94
N SER A 63 1.35 34.08 -3.81
CA SER A 63 0.14 34.23 -2.97
C SER A 63 -1.04 33.40 -3.49
N ASP A 64 -1.17 33.24 -4.80
CA ASP A 64 -2.19 32.37 -5.41
C ASP A 64 -1.90 30.90 -5.14
N LEU A 65 -0.63 30.50 -5.09
CA LEU A 65 -0.23 29.13 -4.73
C LEU A 65 -0.71 28.77 -3.31
N GLU A 66 -0.50 29.66 -2.34
CA GLU A 66 -0.96 29.47 -0.96
C GLU A 66 -2.49 29.35 -0.89
N ARG A 67 -3.21 30.22 -1.62
CA ARG A 67 -4.67 30.18 -1.70
C ARG A 67 -5.19 28.88 -2.34
N GLN A 68 -4.54 28.40 -3.39
CA GLN A 68 -4.90 27.12 -4.03
C GLN A 68 -4.68 25.94 -3.08
N MET A 69 -3.55 25.91 -2.38
CA MET A 69 -3.28 24.88 -1.37
C MET A 69 -4.29 24.92 -0.22
N GLN A 70 -4.72 26.10 0.21
CA GLN A 70 -5.74 26.21 1.25
C GLN A 70 -7.09 25.63 0.81
N ARG A 71 -7.56 25.98 -0.40
CA ARG A 71 -8.81 25.43 -0.95
C ARG A 71 -8.77 23.91 -1.07
N LEU A 72 -7.64 23.36 -1.51
CA LEU A 72 -7.45 21.91 -1.61
C LEU A 72 -7.48 21.24 -0.24
N ARG A 73 -6.88 21.88 0.79
CA ARG A 73 -6.94 21.39 2.18
C ARG A 73 -8.36 21.40 2.72
N ASP A 74 -9.08 22.50 2.55
CA ASP A 74 -10.45 22.65 3.06
C ASP A 74 -11.40 21.65 2.39
N TYR A 75 -11.27 21.47 1.07
CA TYR A 75 -12.06 20.48 0.33
C TYR A 75 -11.77 19.04 0.80
N ALA A 76 -10.48 18.69 0.92
CA ALA A 76 -10.06 17.38 1.38
C ALA A 76 -10.47 17.11 2.83
N ALA A 77 -10.46 18.12 3.70
CA ALA A 77 -10.94 17.97 5.08
C ALA A 77 -12.46 17.77 5.16
N ALA A 78 -13.22 18.34 4.22
CA ALA A 78 -14.68 18.22 4.18
C ALA A 78 -15.18 16.94 3.49
N HIS A 79 -14.39 16.35 2.57
CA HIS A 79 -14.83 15.25 1.70
C HIS A 79 -13.90 14.02 1.68
N GLY A 80 -12.81 14.03 2.45
CA GLY A 80 -11.85 12.93 2.57
C GLY A 80 -12.08 12.06 3.80
#